data_AF-A0A535IN92-F1
#
_entry.id   AF-A0A535IN92-F1
#
_cell.length_a   1.000
_cell.length_b   1.000
_cell.length_c   1.000
_cell.angle_alpha   90.00
_cell.angle_beta   90.00
_cell.angle_gamma   90.00
#
_symmetry.space_group_name_H-M   'P 1'
#
loop_
_entity.id
_entity.type
_entity.pdbx_description
1 polymer ?
#
loop_
_entity_poly.entity_id
_entity_poly.type
_entity_poly.pdbx_seq_one_letter_code
_entity_poly.pdbx_strand_id
1 'polypeptide(L)'
;SVYASPNNLALYLDRTAPLALCLALFGQARRVLYFVAFVLMIVALYLTFAKGAWLVALPASLMLIGLLRVQHTRIARARLMLGVLIVLAALALSLLPVLGTERLRSLFDWTTGTTFIRVQLWQSTLAMIRDHPVFGVGPDNFLYQYRTRYILPTAFAEPNLSHPHNIVLDFWTRLGVPGLALLAALLVVFWRTALRF
;
A
#
# COMPACT_ATOMS: atom_id res chain seq x y z
N SER A 1 -19.18 9.52 7.78
CA SER A 1 -18.07 8.70 8.31
C SER A 1 -16.90 9.61 8.66
N VAL A 2 -16.16 9.32 9.74
CA VAL A 2 -14.97 10.14 10.14
C VAL A 2 -13.85 10.06 9.09
N TYR A 3 -13.80 8.96 8.33
CA TYR A 3 -12.97 8.82 7.14
C TYR A 3 -13.86 8.88 5.89
N ALA A 4 -13.52 9.76 4.94
CA ALA A 4 -14.29 9.95 3.70
C ALA A 4 -14.34 8.70 2.80
N SER A 5 -13.42 7.75 2.96
CA SER A 5 -13.47 6.44 2.30
C SER A 5 -12.98 5.30 3.22
N PRO A 6 -13.49 4.06 3.06
CA PRO A 6 -13.00 2.87 3.77
C PRO A 6 -11.50 2.62 3.54
N ASN A 7 -10.98 3.02 2.37
CA ASN A 7 -9.56 2.89 2.05
C ASN A 7 -8.68 3.76 2.94
N ASN A 8 -9.15 4.94 3.36
CA ASN A 8 -8.37 5.83 4.21
C ASN A 8 -8.21 5.24 5.62
N LEU A 9 -9.29 4.64 6.16
CA LEU A 9 -9.25 3.91 7.42
C LEU A 9 -8.31 2.71 7.32
N ALA A 10 -8.40 1.92 6.24
CA ALA A 10 -7.51 0.79 6.02
C ALA A 10 -6.04 1.23 5.99
N LEU A 11 -5.73 2.32 5.30
CA LEU A 11 -4.38 2.87 5.18
C LEU A 11 -3.81 3.32 6.54
N TYR A 12 -4.66 3.85 7.44
CA TYR A 12 -4.26 4.20 8.80
C TYR A 12 -3.99 2.96 9.64
N LEU A 13 -4.93 2.01 9.65
CA LEU A 13 -4.83 0.75 10.41
C LEU A 13 -3.63 -0.09 9.96
N ASP A 14 -3.34 -0.10 8.66
CA ASP A 14 -2.24 -0.83 8.05
C ASP A 14 -0.86 -0.36 8.53
N ARG A 15 -0.69 0.94 8.81
CA ARG A 15 0.56 1.47 9.37
C ARG A 15 0.68 1.29 10.88
N THR A 16 -0.45 1.37 11.56
CA THR A 16 -0.48 1.43 13.02
C THR A 16 -0.55 0.04 13.65
N ALA A 17 -1.12 -0.96 12.97
CA ALA A 17 -1.18 -2.34 13.46
C ALA A 17 0.22 -2.97 13.62
N PRO A 18 1.15 -2.87 12.63
CA PRO A 18 2.51 -3.37 12.79
C PRO A 18 3.27 -2.70 13.94
N LEU A 19 3.04 -1.41 14.15
CA LEU A 19 3.62 -0.67 15.28
C LEU A 19 3.08 -1.19 16.62
N ALA A 20 1.76 -1.38 16.73
CA ALA A 20 1.13 -1.96 17.92
C ALA A 20 1.69 -3.35 18.21
N LEU A 21 1.90 -4.17 17.18
CA LEU A 21 2.54 -5.47 17.34
C LEU A 21 4.00 -5.36 17.78
N CYS A 22 4.78 -4.42 17.23
CA CYS A 22 6.15 -4.16 17.70
C CYS A 22 6.17 -3.82 19.19
N LEU A 23 5.30 -2.92 19.65
CA LEU A 23 5.22 -2.54 21.05
C LEU A 23 4.78 -3.70 21.95
N ALA A 24 3.88 -4.56 21.46
CA ALA A 24 3.48 -5.77 22.16
C ALA A 24 4.62 -6.79 22.30
N LEU A 25 5.46 -6.94 21.27
CA LEU A 25 6.54 -7.92 21.22
C LEU A 25 7.84 -7.46 21.88
N PHE A 26 8.19 -6.17 21.75
CA PHE A 26 9.47 -5.60 22.17
C PHE A 26 9.36 -4.59 23.31
N GLY A 27 8.19 -3.99 23.55
CA GLY A 27 8.01 -3.00 24.63
C GLY A 27 8.19 -3.61 26.02
N GLN A 28 8.48 -2.81 27.04
CA GLN A 28 8.66 -3.32 28.41
C GLN A 28 7.36 -3.26 29.24
N ALA A 29 6.42 -2.37 28.89
CA ALA A 29 5.18 -2.15 29.62
C ALA A 29 3.95 -2.26 28.70
N ARG A 30 2.79 -2.63 29.26
CA ARG A 30 1.47 -2.66 28.60
C ARG A 30 1.39 -3.57 27.35
N ARG A 31 2.21 -4.62 27.27
CA ARG A 31 2.23 -5.58 26.14
C ARG A 31 0.86 -6.13 25.79
N VAL A 32 0.07 -6.51 26.80
CA VAL A 32 -1.28 -7.06 26.62
C VAL A 32 -2.22 -6.03 25.98
N LEU A 33 -2.16 -4.77 26.42
CA LEU A 33 -2.96 -3.69 25.85
C LEU A 33 -2.61 -3.46 24.37
N TYR A 34 -1.33 -3.43 24.03
CA TYR A 34 -0.88 -3.29 22.65
C TYR A 34 -1.26 -4.49 21.78
N PHE A 35 -1.24 -5.70 22.33
CA PHE A 35 -1.71 -6.89 21.63
C PHE A 35 -3.22 -6.86 21.38
N VAL A 36 -4.02 -6.47 22.37
CA VAL A 36 -5.48 -6.29 22.21
C VAL A 36 -5.77 -5.21 21.17
N ALA A 37 -5.07 -4.08 21.22
CA ALA A 37 -5.18 -3.02 20.22
C ALA A 37 -4.86 -3.54 18.81
N PHE A 38 -3.76 -4.30 18.66
CA PHE A 38 -3.41 -4.95 17.40
C PHE A 38 -4.55 -5.83 16.88
N VAL A 39 -5.09 -6.73 17.71
CA VAL A 39 -6.21 -7.62 17.31
C VAL A 39 -7.43 -6.82 16.86
N LEU A 40 -7.82 -5.79 17.61
CA LEU A 40 -8.95 -4.91 17.24
C LEU A 40 -8.70 -4.20 15.90
N MET A 41 -7.46 -3.76 15.64
CA MET A 41 -7.08 -3.10 14.40
C MET A 41 -7.12 -4.06 13.21
N ILE A 42 -6.68 -5.31 13.39
CA ILE A 42 -6.79 -6.36 12.38
C ILE A 42 -8.26 -6.67 12.05
N VAL A 43 -9.13 -6.77 13.06
CA VAL A 43 -10.57 -6.95 12.85
C VAL A 43 -11.17 -5.76 12.12
N ALA A 44 -10.84 -4.52 12.52
CA ALA A 44 -11.32 -3.33 11.85
C ALA A 44 -10.85 -3.26 10.39
N LEU A 45 -9.58 -3.60 10.13
CA LEU A 45 -9.00 -3.70 8.79
C LEU A 45 -9.74 -4.75 7.95
N TYR A 46 -10.30 -5.78 8.59
CA TYR A 46 -10.98 -6.90 7.89
C TYR A 46 -12.29 -6.42 7.33
N LEU A 47 -13.00 -5.68 8.17
CA LEU A 47 -14.25 -5.02 7.83
C LEU A 47 -14.09 -3.89 6.80
N THR A 48 -12.86 -3.40 6.53
CA THR A 48 -12.63 -2.41 5.46
C THR A 48 -12.63 -2.99 4.05
N PHE A 49 -12.46 -4.31 3.89
CA PHE A 49 -12.34 -4.99 2.60
C PHE A 49 -11.27 -4.40 1.66
N ALA A 50 -10.27 -3.70 2.21
CA ALA A 50 -9.21 -3.07 1.43
C ALA A 50 -8.16 -4.10 0.98
N LYS A 51 -8.23 -4.50 -0.29
CA LYS A 51 -7.37 -5.54 -0.91
C LYS A 51 -5.87 -5.33 -0.64
N GLY A 52 -5.38 -4.10 -0.78
CA GLY A 52 -3.95 -3.78 -0.66
C GLY A 52 -3.40 -3.91 0.75
N ALA A 53 -4.22 -3.60 1.76
CA ALA A 53 -3.82 -3.70 3.16
C ALA A 53 -3.66 -5.18 3.58
N TRP A 54 -4.56 -6.04 3.12
CA TRP A 54 -4.54 -7.48 3.42
C TRP A 54 -3.53 -8.30 2.62
N LEU A 55 -3.42 -8.05 1.32
CA LEU A 55 -2.62 -8.89 0.43
C LEU A 55 -1.13 -8.56 0.46
N VAL A 56 -0.77 -7.32 0.81
CA VAL A 56 0.61 -6.84 0.67
C VAL A 56 1.14 -6.29 1.98
N ALA A 57 0.47 -5.28 2.54
CA ALA A 57 1.10 -4.46 3.56
C ALA A 57 1.11 -5.12 4.95
N LEU A 58 0.03 -5.78 5.37
CA LEU A 58 0.04 -6.59 6.59
C LEU A 58 1.05 -7.74 6.55
N PRO A 59 1.07 -8.63 5.54
CA PRO A 59 2.08 -9.68 5.47
C PRO A 59 3.52 -9.16 5.38
N ALA A 60 3.77 -8.10 4.59
CA ALA A 60 5.11 -7.52 4.49
C ALA A 60 5.61 -6.95 5.82
N SER A 61 4.73 -6.27 6.56
CA SER A 61 5.07 -5.69 7.85
C SER A 61 5.26 -6.75 8.95
N LEU A 62 4.42 -7.79 8.99
CA LEU A 62 4.61 -8.95 9.88
C LEU A 62 5.91 -9.70 9.57
N MET A 63 6.24 -9.87 8.28
CA MET A 63 7.48 -10.48 7.85
C MET A 63 8.69 -9.67 8.30
N LEU A 64 8.66 -8.35 8.12
CA LEU A 64 9.74 -7.45 8.57
C LEU A 64 9.93 -7.51 10.09
N ILE A 65 8.86 -7.43 10.87
CA ILE A 65 8.90 -7.51 12.33
C ILE A 65 9.52 -8.83 12.79
N GLY A 66 9.12 -9.93 12.17
CA GLY A 66 9.67 -11.22 12.49
C GLY A 66 11.14 -11.37 12.06
N LEU A 67 11.55 -10.82 10.90
CA LEU A 67 12.96 -10.79 10.49
C LEU A 67 13.83 -10.01 11.49
N LEU A 68 13.32 -8.90 12.04
CA LEU A 68 13.99 -8.10 13.07
C LEU A 68 14.05 -8.82 14.43
N ARG A 69 13.06 -9.65 14.76
CA ARG A 69 13.04 -10.41 16.03
C ARG A 69 13.93 -11.64 16.03
N VAL A 70 14.10 -12.29 14.87
CA VAL A 70 14.80 -13.57 14.80
C VAL A 70 16.31 -13.36 14.68
N GLN A 71 16.99 -13.50 15.81
CA GLN A 71 18.45 -13.60 15.86
C GLN A 71 18.93 -14.97 15.31
N HIS A 72 19.78 -14.89 14.29
CA HIS A 72 20.75 -15.85 13.71
C HIS A 72 20.41 -17.33 13.48
N THR A 73 19.29 -17.91 13.93
CA THR A 73 18.99 -19.34 13.69
C THR A 73 18.03 -19.53 12.52
N ARG A 74 18.45 -20.31 11.51
CA ARG A 74 17.62 -20.66 10.32
C ARG A 74 16.26 -21.24 10.73
N ILE A 75 16.21 -21.99 11.83
CA ILE A 75 15.01 -22.68 12.32
C ILE A 75 13.95 -21.69 12.82
N ALA A 76 14.34 -20.64 13.56
CA ALA A 76 13.41 -19.63 14.04
C ALA A 76 12.85 -18.78 12.89
N ARG A 77 13.66 -18.50 11.86
CA ARG A 77 13.19 -17.80 10.64
C ARG A 77 12.21 -18.66 9.85
N ALA A 78 12.49 -19.95 9.69
CA ALA A 78 11.60 -20.88 9.00
C ALA A 78 10.23 -21.02 9.71
N ARG A 79 10.21 -21.12 11.04
CA ARG A 79 8.96 -21.18 11.82
C ARG A 79 8.14 -19.89 11.71
N LEU A 80 8.79 -18.73 11.71
CA LEU A 80 8.14 -17.45 11.49
C LEU A 80 7.56 -17.37 10.07
N MET A 81 8.35 -17.70 9.04
CA MET A 81 7.88 -17.70 7.65
C MET A 81 6.68 -18.63 7.47
N LEU A 82 6.71 -19.80 8.09
CA LEU A 82 5.60 -20.73 8.11
C LEU A 82 4.37 -20.14 8.84
N GLY A 83 4.57 -19.46 9.97
CA GLY A 83 3.48 -18.78 10.69
C GLY A 83 2.84 -17.66 9.85
N VAL A 84 3.64 -16.84 9.17
CA VAL A 84 3.15 -15.81 8.24
C VAL A 84 2.39 -16.46 7.09
N LEU A 85 2.92 -17.55 6.52
CA LEU A 85 2.27 -18.29 5.44
C LEU A 85 0.94 -18.89 5.87
N ILE A 86 0.85 -19.44 7.08
CA ILE A 86 -0.39 -19.99 7.65
C ILE A 86 -1.42 -18.88 7.87
N VAL A 87 -1.01 -17.73 8.41
CA VAL A 87 -1.91 -16.57 8.59
C VAL A 87 -2.41 -16.07 7.25
N LEU A 88 -1.54 -15.97 6.25
CA LEU A 88 -1.91 -15.60 4.88
C LEU A 88 -2.88 -16.61 4.25
N ALA A 89 -2.63 -17.90 4.43
CA ALA A 89 -3.49 -18.97 3.92
C ALA A 89 -4.85 -18.97 4.62
N ALA A 90 -4.90 -18.83 5.95
CA ALA A 90 -6.13 -18.73 6.71
C ALA A 90 -6.95 -17.50 6.32
N LEU A 91 -6.27 -16.38 6.08
CA LEU A 91 -6.92 -15.16 5.60
C LEU A 91 -7.46 -15.33 4.18
N ALA A 92 -6.70 -15.92 3.26
CA ALA A 92 -7.16 -16.25 1.92
C ALA A 92 -8.38 -17.19 1.95
N LEU A 93 -8.36 -18.18 2.85
CA LEU A 93 -9.49 -19.09 3.09
C LEU A 93 -10.71 -18.37 3.69
N SER A 94 -10.51 -17.38 4.56
CA SER A 94 -11.60 -16.59 5.15
C SER A 94 -12.33 -15.71 4.13
N LEU A 95 -11.71 -15.46 2.97
CA LEU A 95 -12.34 -14.76 1.84
C LEU A 95 -13.20 -15.70 0.98
N LEU A 96 -13.08 -17.04 1.14
CA LEU A 96 -13.86 -18.04 0.39
C LEU A 96 -15.39 -17.84 0.49
N PRO A 97 -15.99 -17.56 1.66
CA PRO A 97 -17.44 -17.36 1.78
C PRO A 97 -17.93 -16.09 1.08
N VAL A 98 -17.03 -15.12 0.88
CA VAL A 98 -17.33 -13.85 0.22
C VAL A 98 -17.21 -13.98 -1.30
N LEU A 99 -16.59 -15.08 -1.81
CA LEU A 99 -16.30 -15.29 -3.24
C LEU A 99 -17.53 -15.26 -4.15
N GLY A 100 -18.73 -15.52 -3.61
CA GLY A 100 -19.99 -15.51 -4.35
C GLY A 100 -20.73 -14.17 -4.37
N THR A 101 -20.26 -13.16 -3.65
CA THR A 101 -20.99 -11.89 -3.50
C THR A 101 -20.66 -10.89 -4.62
N GLU A 102 -21.62 -10.03 -4.96
CA GLU A 102 -21.44 -8.91 -5.90
C GLU A 102 -20.27 -8.00 -5.51
N ARG A 103 -20.03 -7.87 -4.20
CA ARG A 103 -18.86 -7.18 -3.64
C ARG A 103 -17.55 -7.81 -4.10
N LEU A 104 -17.40 -9.13 -4.06
CA LEU A 104 -16.15 -9.79 -4.48
C LEU A 104 -15.98 -9.81 -6.00
N ARG A 105 -17.08 -9.89 -6.76
CA ARG A 105 -17.05 -9.65 -8.21
C ARG A 105 -16.54 -8.25 -8.53
N SER A 106 -17.01 -7.22 -7.81
CA SER A 106 -16.45 -5.86 -7.94
C SER A 106 -14.98 -5.76 -7.49
N LEU A 107 -14.45 -6.73 -6.74
CA LEU A 107 -13.02 -6.78 -6.41
C LEU A 107 -12.17 -7.29 -7.59
N PHE A 108 -12.72 -8.07 -8.52
CA PHE A 108 -12.04 -8.56 -9.72
C PHE A 108 -12.58 -7.97 -11.02
N ASP A 109 -13.58 -7.09 -10.92
CA ASP A 109 -14.08 -6.33 -12.05
C ASP A 109 -13.10 -5.20 -12.38
N TRP A 110 -12.43 -5.35 -13.52
CA TRP A 110 -11.51 -4.35 -14.05
C TRP A 110 -12.23 -3.30 -14.89
N THR A 111 -13.55 -3.42 -15.09
CA THR A 111 -14.35 -2.53 -15.93
C THR A 111 -15.08 -1.44 -15.14
N THR A 112 -15.20 -1.59 -13.82
CA THR A 112 -15.87 -0.62 -12.94
C THR A 112 -15.06 -0.37 -11.65
N GLY A 113 -15.30 0.77 -10.98
CA GLY A 113 -14.75 1.08 -9.66
C GLY A 113 -13.32 1.65 -9.62
N THR A 114 -12.77 1.72 -8.40
CA THR A 114 -11.50 2.44 -8.12
C THR A 114 -10.27 1.87 -8.82
N THR A 115 -10.23 0.56 -9.09
CA THR A 115 -9.13 -0.06 -9.84
C THR A 115 -9.13 0.40 -11.30
N PHE A 116 -10.32 0.45 -11.93
CA PHE A 116 -10.46 0.91 -13.31
C PHE A 116 -9.99 2.36 -13.45
N ILE A 117 -10.42 3.25 -12.55
CA ILE A 117 -10.00 4.66 -12.55
C ILE A 117 -8.47 4.79 -12.42
N ARG A 118 -7.81 3.95 -11.60
CA ARG A 118 -6.35 3.93 -11.48
C ARG A 118 -5.65 3.48 -12.76
N VAL A 119 -6.17 2.48 -13.46
CA VAL A 119 -5.59 2.04 -14.74
C VAL A 119 -5.67 3.16 -15.77
N GLN A 120 -6.81 3.82 -15.88
CA GLN A 120 -6.98 4.99 -16.76
C GLN A 120 -6.03 6.12 -16.37
N LEU A 121 -5.92 6.43 -15.08
CA LEU A 121 -4.99 7.42 -14.54
C LEU A 121 -3.54 7.07 -14.92
N TRP A 122 -3.13 5.81 -14.84
CA TRP A 122 -1.79 5.39 -15.23
C TRP A 122 -1.55 5.50 -16.73
N GLN A 123 -2.55 5.22 -17.56
CA GLN A 123 -2.45 5.45 -19.00
C GLN A 123 -2.25 6.94 -19.33
N SER A 124 -3.05 7.82 -18.72
CA SER A 124 -2.86 9.28 -18.80
C SER A 124 -1.48 9.72 -18.31
N THR A 125 -1.02 9.13 -17.21
CA THR A 125 0.29 9.42 -16.63
C THR A 125 1.43 9.00 -17.56
N LEU A 126 1.32 7.84 -18.19
CA LEU A 126 2.31 7.38 -19.16
C LEU A 126 2.32 8.25 -20.41
N ALA A 127 1.16 8.75 -20.87
CA ALA A 127 1.11 9.74 -21.94
C ALA A 127 1.84 11.04 -21.56
N MET A 128 1.60 11.55 -20.34
CA MET A 128 2.30 12.72 -19.81
C MET A 128 3.83 12.50 -19.72
N ILE A 129 4.26 11.30 -19.29
CA ILE A 129 5.69 10.93 -19.24
C ILE A 129 6.31 10.86 -20.63
N ARG A 130 5.57 10.36 -21.64
CA ARG A 130 6.07 10.31 -23.02
C ARG A 130 6.34 11.71 -23.58
N ASP A 131 5.51 12.68 -23.22
CA ASP A 131 5.68 14.07 -23.67
C ASP A 131 6.75 14.82 -22.87
N HIS A 132 6.92 14.48 -21.59
CA HIS A 132 7.86 15.15 -20.68
C HIS A 132 8.80 14.18 -19.92
N PRO A 133 9.62 13.36 -20.61
CA PRO A 133 10.34 12.25 -19.97
C PRO A 133 11.50 12.72 -19.08
N VAL A 134 12.20 13.79 -19.48
CA VAL A 134 13.47 14.19 -18.86
C VAL A 134 13.27 15.00 -17.59
N PHE A 135 12.39 16.01 -17.61
CA PHE A 135 12.17 16.92 -16.47
C PHE A 135 10.78 16.79 -15.84
N GLY A 136 9.90 15.98 -16.44
CA GLY A 136 8.50 15.94 -16.04
C GLY A 136 7.77 17.24 -16.35
N VAL A 137 6.57 17.37 -15.80
CA VAL A 137 5.71 18.56 -15.91
C VAL A 137 5.98 19.59 -14.80
N GLY A 138 6.88 19.28 -13.87
CA GLY A 138 7.22 20.12 -12.73
C GLY A 138 6.42 19.79 -11.46
N PRO A 139 6.89 20.24 -10.29
CA PRO A 139 6.18 20.07 -9.02
C PRO A 139 4.80 20.72 -9.07
N ASP A 140 3.81 20.05 -8.48
CA ASP A 140 2.42 20.52 -8.35
C ASP A 140 1.66 20.74 -9.68
N ASN A 141 2.27 20.43 -10.83
CA ASN A 141 1.64 20.59 -12.14
C ASN A 141 0.81 19.39 -12.61
N PHE A 142 0.88 18.25 -11.91
CA PHE A 142 0.19 17.03 -12.33
C PHE A 142 -1.32 17.23 -12.47
N LEU A 143 -1.97 17.83 -11.48
CA LEU A 143 -3.42 18.09 -11.48
C LEU A 143 -3.85 18.88 -12.72
N TYR A 144 -3.15 19.97 -13.00
CA TYR A 144 -3.48 20.88 -14.10
C TYR A 144 -3.30 20.19 -15.46
N GLN A 145 -2.19 19.47 -15.64
CA GLN A 145 -1.92 18.74 -16.89
C GLN A 145 -2.89 17.57 -17.08
N TYR A 146 -3.13 16.80 -16.01
CA TYR A 146 -4.07 15.69 -16.03
C TYR A 146 -5.46 16.17 -16.44
N ARG A 147 -6.02 17.15 -15.72
CA ARG A 147 -7.38 17.63 -15.94
C ARG A 147 -7.58 18.29 -17.31
N THR A 148 -6.57 18.94 -17.87
CA THR A 148 -6.72 19.74 -19.11
C THR A 148 -6.32 19.01 -20.37
N ARG A 149 -5.34 18.10 -20.32
CA ARG A 149 -4.73 17.51 -21.53
C ARG A 149 -4.75 15.99 -21.55
N TYR A 150 -4.59 15.34 -20.39
CA TYR A 150 -4.32 13.91 -20.34
C TYR A 150 -5.49 13.07 -19.79
N ILE A 151 -6.56 13.68 -19.29
CA ILE A 151 -7.72 12.97 -18.77
C ILE A 151 -8.43 12.20 -19.89
N LEU A 152 -8.65 10.91 -19.66
CA LEU A 152 -9.38 10.05 -20.60
C LEU A 152 -10.89 10.26 -20.42
N PRO A 153 -11.71 10.17 -21.48
CA PRO A 153 -13.18 10.32 -21.41
C PRO A 153 -13.83 9.44 -20.33
N THR A 154 -13.31 8.22 -20.17
CA THR A 154 -13.74 7.23 -19.18
C THR A 154 -13.33 7.53 -17.74
N ALA A 155 -12.45 8.51 -17.53
CA ALA A 155 -11.92 8.90 -16.21
C ALA A 155 -12.46 10.26 -15.72
N PHE A 156 -13.37 10.91 -16.44
CA PHE A 156 -13.99 12.18 -16.04
C PHE A 156 -14.79 12.12 -14.73
N ALA A 157 -15.06 10.92 -14.21
CA ALA A 157 -15.65 10.74 -12.88
C ALA A 157 -14.75 11.28 -11.75
N GLU A 158 -13.43 11.28 -11.93
CA GLU A 158 -12.46 11.79 -10.95
C GLU A 158 -11.45 12.76 -11.58
N PRO A 159 -11.88 13.95 -12.02
CA PRO A 159 -11.05 14.86 -12.83
C PRO A 159 -10.02 15.63 -12.00
N ASN A 160 -10.14 15.61 -10.68
CA ASN A 160 -9.32 16.41 -9.76
C ASN A 160 -8.23 15.57 -9.06
N LEU A 161 -7.74 14.51 -9.70
CA LEU A 161 -6.64 13.70 -9.19
C LEU A 161 -5.32 14.46 -9.33
N SER A 162 -4.65 14.70 -8.20
CA SER A 162 -3.40 15.48 -8.13
C SER A 162 -2.12 14.65 -8.15
N HIS A 163 -2.23 13.33 -8.17
CA HIS A 163 -1.09 12.42 -8.27
C HIS A 163 -1.51 11.06 -8.87
N PRO A 164 -0.58 10.32 -9.49
CA PRO A 164 -0.89 9.07 -10.19
C PRO A 164 -1.12 7.85 -9.28
N HIS A 165 -1.18 8.04 -7.95
CA HIS A 165 -1.31 6.95 -6.96
C HIS A 165 -0.22 5.85 -7.09
N ASN A 166 0.93 6.21 -7.64
CA ASN A 166 2.10 5.36 -7.77
C ASN A 166 3.34 6.24 -7.57
N ILE A 167 4.16 5.93 -6.57
CA ILE A 167 5.30 6.78 -6.18
C ILE A 167 6.34 6.92 -7.30
N VAL A 168 6.56 5.87 -8.10
CA VAL A 168 7.51 5.91 -9.22
C VAL A 168 7.00 6.86 -10.30
N LEU A 169 5.72 6.72 -10.67
CA LEU A 169 5.08 7.60 -11.66
C LEU A 169 4.98 9.04 -11.16
N ASP A 170 4.77 9.26 -9.85
CA ASP A 170 4.70 10.59 -9.24
C ASP A 170 6.06 11.30 -9.30
N PHE A 171 7.14 10.61 -8.91
CA PHE A 171 8.49 11.17 -9.05
C PHE A 171 8.87 11.43 -10.51
N TRP A 172 8.51 10.52 -11.42
CA TRP A 172 8.79 10.69 -12.85
C TRP A 172 8.01 11.86 -13.44
N THR A 173 6.71 11.98 -13.18
CA THR A 173 5.92 13.09 -13.72
C THR A 173 6.31 14.44 -13.13
N ARG A 174 6.71 14.52 -11.85
CA ARG A 174 7.07 15.80 -11.23
C ARG A 174 8.47 16.29 -11.58
N LEU A 175 9.43 15.37 -11.65
CA LEU A 175 10.85 15.71 -11.72
C LEU A 175 11.60 15.01 -12.87
N GLY A 176 10.92 14.17 -13.64
CA GLY A 176 11.52 13.44 -14.75
C GLY A 176 12.49 12.33 -14.32
N VAL A 177 13.47 12.04 -15.17
CA VAL A 177 14.57 11.10 -14.89
C VAL A 177 15.36 11.48 -13.63
N PRO A 178 15.67 12.76 -13.35
CA PRO A 178 16.27 13.17 -12.07
C PRO A 178 15.44 12.75 -10.85
N GLY A 179 14.11 12.80 -10.95
CA GLY A 179 13.20 12.31 -9.91
C GLY A 179 13.38 10.82 -9.61
N LEU A 180 13.49 10.00 -10.65
CA LEU A 180 13.73 8.56 -10.50
C LEU A 180 15.08 8.27 -9.83
N ALA A 181 16.12 9.01 -10.21
CA ALA A 181 17.44 8.89 -9.58
C ALA A 181 17.39 9.27 -8.10
N LEU A 182 16.68 10.34 -7.75
CA LEU A 182 16.46 10.75 -6.37
C LEU A 182 15.70 9.69 -5.57
N LEU A 183 14.62 9.13 -6.11
CA LEU A 183 13.85 8.07 -5.48
C LEU A 183 14.74 6.83 -5.23
N ALA A 184 15.54 6.42 -6.21
CA ALA A 184 16.48 5.31 -6.06
C ALA A 184 17.53 5.60 -4.97
N ALA A 185 18.10 6.80 -4.94
CA ALA A 185 19.07 7.21 -3.92
C ALA A 185 18.44 7.18 -2.51
N LEU A 186 17.22 7.69 -2.34
CA LEU A 186 16.50 7.64 -1.07
C LEU A 186 16.25 6.21 -0.60
N LEU A 187 15.83 5.31 -1.51
CA LEU A 187 15.64 3.90 -1.18
C LEU A 187 16.97 3.23 -0.77
N VAL A 188 18.06 3.49 -1.49
CA VAL A 188 19.39 2.94 -1.15
C VAL A 188 19.86 3.44 0.21
N VAL A 189 19.74 4.74 0.50
CA VAL A 189 20.13 5.33 1.79
C VAL A 189 19.28 4.77 2.92
N PHE A 190 17.96 4.65 2.71
CA PHE A 190 17.04 4.06 3.67
C PHE A 190 17.45 2.64 4.04
N TRP A 191 17.65 1.76 3.05
CA TRP A 191 18.03 0.36 3.30
C TRP A 191 19.43 0.24 3.91
N ARG A 192 20.40 1.05 3.47
CA ARG A 192 21.74 1.08 4.10
C ARG A 192 21.70 1.50 5.55
N THR A 193 20.82 2.43 5.91
CA THR A 193 20.67 2.89 7.30
C THR A 193 19.91 1.87 8.14
N ALA A 194 18.84 1.28 7.58
CA ALA A 194 18.03 0.28 8.28
C ALA A 194 18.79 -1.02 8.56
N LEU A 195 19.70 -1.45 7.68
CA LEU A 195 20.49 -2.68 7.82
C LEU A 195 21.78 -2.52 8.65
N ARG A 196 22.08 -1.31 9.12
CA ARG A 196 23.23 -1.04 10.00
C ARG A 196 22.91 -1.23 11.50
N PHE A 197 21.65 -1.50 11.82
CA PHE A 197 21.17 -1.92 13.14
C PHE A 197 21.08 -3.45 13.20
#